data_AF-A0A2A2J8L0-F1
#
_entry.id   AF-A0A2A2J8L0-F1
#
_cell.length_a   1.000
_cell.length_b   1.000
_cell.length_c   1.000
_cell.angle_alpha   90.00
_cell.angle_beta   90.00
_cell.angle_gamma   90.00
#
_symmetry.space_group_name_H-M   'P 1'
#
loop_
_entity.id
_entity.type
_entity.pdbx_description
1 polymer ?
#
loop_
_entity_poly.entity_id
_entity_poly.type
_entity_poly.pdbx_seq_one_letter_code
_entity_poly.pdbx_strand_id
1 'polypeptide(L)'
;MGNYKYVVLAFVCFDILYSLVDVITKPCVTFTAMVYWGYKSQKALSKFDTMLSSSTRALQKSLLKALVIQAMVPLFFAYIPCWICYSLPLMPFEISKVIINNTVITLMMLFPICDCIVIIYYVKAFRDTLIEILGNIPYLNRWIAQIRSDSRSTKNNKVHNNSQSNNIQCSTQVTN
;
A
#
# COMPACT_ATOMS: atom_id res chain seq x y z
N MET A 1 22.36 -32.49 -40.15
CA MET A 1 22.08 -31.77 -38.89
C MET A 1 21.94 -30.26 -39.16
N GLY A 2 21.04 -29.85 -40.07
CA GLY A 2 21.06 -28.50 -40.68
C GLY A 2 19.75 -27.70 -40.68
N ASN A 3 18.58 -28.34 -40.76
CA ASN A 3 17.31 -27.60 -40.97
C ASN A 3 16.55 -27.25 -39.68
N TYR A 4 16.76 -27.98 -38.58
CA TYR A 4 16.05 -27.72 -37.32
C TYR A 4 16.47 -26.40 -36.66
N LYS A 5 17.67 -25.88 -36.95
CA LYS A 5 18.15 -24.59 -36.44
C LYS A 5 17.28 -23.42 -36.89
N TYR A 6 16.80 -23.45 -38.14
CA TYR A 6 15.90 -22.43 -38.67
C TYR A 6 14.52 -22.50 -38.03
N VAL A 7 14.05 -23.71 -37.73
CA VAL A 7 12.77 -23.92 -37.04
C VAL A 7 12.85 -23.42 -35.59
N VAL A 8 13.93 -23.73 -34.88
CA VAL A 8 14.17 -23.23 -33.51
C VAL A 8 14.35 -21.71 -33.51
N LEU A 9 15.07 -21.14 -34.49
CA LEU A 9 15.24 -19.69 -34.62
C LEU A 9 13.89 -18.99 -34.90
N ALA A 10 13.08 -19.54 -35.80
CA ALA A 10 11.75 -19.00 -36.10
C ALA A 10 10.81 -19.07 -34.89
N PHE A 11 10.85 -20.19 -34.14
CA PHE A 11 10.10 -20.35 -32.89
C PHE A 11 10.50 -19.29 -31.85
N VAL A 12 11.80 -19.13 -31.59
CA VAL A 12 12.32 -18.11 -30.67
C VAL A 12 11.95 -16.69 -31.13
N CYS A 13 12.05 -16.38 -32.42
CA CYS A 13 11.65 -15.08 -32.95
C CYS A 13 10.15 -14.82 -32.73
N PHE A 14 9.29 -15.82 -32.94
CA PHE A 14 7.85 -15.71 -32.71
C PHE A 14 7.53 -15.52 -31.22
N ASP A 15 8.19 -16.27 -30.33
CA ASP A 15 8.03 -16.12 -28.88
C ASP A 15 8.46 -14.74 -28.38
N ILE A 16 9.54 -14.18 -28.93
CA ILE A 16 10.01 -12.82 -28.59
C ILE A 16 8.98 -11.79 -29.08
N LEU A 17 8.48 -11.93 -30.32
CA LEU A 17 7.45 -11.06 -30.87
C LEU A 17 6.17 -11.10 -30.04
N TYR A 18 5.70 -12.30 -29.70
CA TYR A 18 4.52 -12.50 -28.87
C TYR A 18 4.72 -11.88 -27.47
N SER A 19 5.87 -12.12 -26.84
CA SER A 19 6.22 -11.55 -25.53
C SER A 19 6.26 -10.02 -25.55
N LEU A 20 6.76 -9.42 -26.63
CA LEU A 20 6.80 -7.96 -26.78
C LEU A 20 5.39 -7.38 -26.93
N VAL A 21 4.56 -7.98 -27.79
CA VAL A 21 3.16 -7.59 -27.97
C VAL A 21 2.42 -7.70 -26.64
N ASP A 22 2.67 -8.75 -25.89
CA ASP A 22 2.03 -9.04 -24.62
C ASP A 22 2.42 -8.04 -23.51
N VAL A 23 3.71 -7.70 -23.42
CA VAL A 23 4.24 -6.68 -22.50
C VAL A 23 3.62 -5.30 -22.75
N ILE A 24 3.32 -4.97 -24.00
CA ILE A 24 2.73 -3.66 -24.36
C ILE A 24 1.21 -3.69 -24.21
N THR A 25 0.57 -4.75 -24.69
CA THR A 25 -0.91 -4.83 -24.76
C THR A 25 -1.53 -4.97 -23.37
N LYS A 26 -0.96 -5.81 -22.50
CA LYS A 26 -1.50 -6.06 -21.15
C LYS A 26 -1.64 -4.79 -20.29
N PRO A 27 -0.63 -3.93 -20.09
CA PRO A 27 -0.77 -2.70 -19.30
C PRO A 27 -1.74 -1.71 -19.93
N CYS A 28 -1.76 -1.59 -21.27
CA CYS A 28 -2.68 -0.71 -21.96
C CYS A 28 -4.14 -1.14 -21.73
N VAL A 29 -4.44 -2.44 -21.88
CA VAL A 29 -5.79 -2.98 -21.67
C VAL A 29 -6.23 -2.81 -20.22
N THR A 30 -5.38 -3.13 -19.24
CA THR A 30 -5.73 -3.00 -17.82
C THR A 30 -5.93 -1.56 -17.41
N PHE A 31 -5.10 -0.63 -17.87
CA PHE A 31 -5.25 0.80 -17.60
C PHE A 31 -6.58 1.33 -18.16
N THR A 32 -6.89 1.01 -19.41
CA THR A 32 -8.12 1.47 -20.07
C THR A 32 -9.36 0.88 -19.39
N ALA A 33 -9.32 -0.41 -19.05
CA ALA A 33 -10.40 -1.08 -18.32
C ALA A 33 -10.61 -0.47 -16.94
N MET A 34 -9.52 -0.17 -16.21
CA MET A 34 -9.58 0.42 -14.88
C MET A 34 -10.17 1.84 -14.90
N VAL A 35 -9.78 2.65 -15.89
CA VAL A 35 -10.35 3.98 -16.10
C VAL A 35 -11.84 3.87 -16.44
N TYR A 36 -12.22 2.99 -17.37
CA TYR A 36 -13.62 2.78 -17.76
C TYR A 36 -14.48 2.29 -16.59
N TRP A 37 -14.04 1.25 -15.87
CA TRP A 37 -14.76 0.73 -14.71
C TRP A 37 -14.75 1.72 -13.54
N GLY A 38 -13.67 2.49 -13.36
CA GLY A 38 -13.59 3.57 -12.38
C GLY A 38 -14.63 4.65 -12.64
N TYR A 39 -14.76 5.12 -13.88
CA TYR A 39 -15.82 6.07 -14.27
C TYR A 39 -17.22 5.48 -14.12
N LYS A 40 -17.43 4.24 -14.59
CA LYS A 40 -18.72 3.55 -14.45
C LYS A 40 -19.10 3.33 -12.98
N SER A 41 -18.12 3.03 -12.13
CA SER A 41 -18.26 2.85 -10.69
C SER A 41 -18.69 4.15 -10.01
N GLN A 42 -18.05 5.28 -10.35
CA GLN A 42 -18.46 6.60 -9.84
C GLN A 42 -19.87 7.00 -10.29
N LYS A 43 -20.26 6.64 -11.53
CA LYS A 43 -21.62 6.90 -12.04
C LYS A 43 -22.67 5.96 -11.45
N ALA A 44 -22.32 4.71 -11.15
CA ALA A 44 -23.20 3.79 -10.42
C ALA A 44 -23.39 4.26 -8.97
N LEU A 45 -22.34 4.79 -8.35
CA LEU A 45 -22.39 5.35 -7.01
C LEU A 45 -23.34 6.55 -6.90
N SER A 46 -23.41 7.42 -7.91
CA SER A 46 -24.39 8.51 -7.93
C SER A 46 -25.84 8.04 -8.13
N LYS A 47 -26.07 6.85 -8.70
CA LYS A 47 -27.41 6.23 -8.75
C LYS A 47 -27.82 5.59 -7.42
N PHE A 48 -26.90 4.90 -6.74
CA PHE A 48 -27.16 4.36 -5.39
C PHE A 48 -27.51 5.47 -4.39
N ASP A 49 -26.96 6.67 -4.63
CA ASP A 49 -27.28 7.90 -3.92
C ASP A 49 -28.80 8.19 -3.81
N THR A 50 -29.52 7.92 -4.90
CA THR A 50 -30.95 8.23 -5.04
C THR A 50 -31.88 7.09 -4.62
N MET A 51 -31.36 5.88 -4.42
CA MET A 51 -32.18 4.67 -4.20
C MET A 51 -32.14 4.16 -2.76
N LEU A 52 -31.11 4.52 -1.97
CA LEU A 52 -30.85 3.96 -0.64
C LEU A 52 -31.03 4.96 0.50
N SER A 53 -31.40 4.42 1.66
CA SER A 53 -31.43 5.15 2.94
C SER A 53 -30.06 5.77 3.28
N SER A 54 -30.08 6.91 3.97
CA SER A 54 -28.90 7.73 4.29
C SER A 54 -27.77 6.97 5.01
N SER A 55 -28.13 6.03 5.89
CA SER A 55 -27.15 5.21 6.64
C SER A 55 -26.44 4.18 5.76
N THR A 56 -27.18 3.39 4.99
CA THR A 56 -26.62 2.34 4.11
C THR A 56 -25.84 2.92 2.94
N ARG A 57 -26.28 4.08 2.41
CA ARG A 57 -25.62 4.78 1.31
C ARG A 57 -24.21 5.24 1.66
N ALA A 58 -24.02 5.84 2.84
CA ALA A 58 -22.71 6.33 3.26
C ALA A 58 -21.69 5.19 3.41
N LEU A 59 -22.14 4.03 3.91
CA LEU A 59 -21.33 2.83 4.05
C LEU A 59 -20.92 2.25 2.69
N GLN A 60 -21.88 2.01 1.78
CA GLN A 60 -21.59 1.46 0.45
C GLN A 60 -20.66 2.38 -0.37
N LYS A 61 -20.81 3.70 -0.23
CA LYS A 61 -19.96 4.71 -0.87
C LYS A 61 -18.52 4.66 -0.37
N SER A 62 -18.33 4.53 0.94
CA SER A 62 -17.00 4.44 1.55
C SER A 62 -16.27 3.17 1.13
N LEU A 63 -16.97 2.02 1.12
CA LEU A 63 -16.42 0.72 0.71
C LEU A 63 -16.01 0.72 -0.78
N LEU A 64 -16.88 1.19 -1.67
CA LEU A 64 -16.59 1.22 -3.11
C LEU A 64 -15.46 2.19 -3.46
N LYS A 65 -15.42 3.37 -2.82
CA LYS A 65 -14.32 4.33 -2.99
C LYS A 65 -12.99 3.73 -2.52
N ALA A 66 -13.01 3.02 -1.40
CA ALA A 66 -11.80 2.44 -0.86
C ALA A 66 -11.32 1.20 -1.65
N LEU A 67 -12.23 0.39 -2.20
CA LEU A 67 -11.90 -0.68 -3.14
C LEU A 67 -11.17 -0.16 -4.38
N VAL A 68 -11.60 1.00 -4.91
CA VAL A 68 -10.93 1.65 -6.05
C VAL A 68 -9.53 2.15 -5.67
N ILE A 69 -9.37 2.77 -4.51
CA ILE A 69 -8.07 3.28 -4.04
C ILE A 69 -7.12 2.11 -3.76
N GLN A 70 -7.60 1.08 -3.07
CA GLN A 70 -6.84 -0.13 -2.79
C GLN A 70 -6.46 -0.85 -4.08
N ALA A 71 -7.29 -0.87 -5.13
CA ALA A 71 -6.89 -1.49 -6.39
C ALA A 71 -5.80 -0.70 -7.15
N MET A 72 -5.70 0.61 -6.92
CA MET A 72 -4.68 1.45 -7.57
C MET A 72 -3.30 1.28 -6.93
N VAL A 73 -3.23 1.17 -5.60
CA VAL A 73 -1.96 1.10 -4.85
C VAL A 73 -1.05 -0.09 -5.23
N PRO A 74 -1.50 -1.35 -5.22
CA PRO A 74 -0.71 -2.51 -5.60
C PRO A 74 -0.40 -2.51 -7.10
N LEU A 75 -1.19 -1.82 -7.92
CA LEU A 75 -0.89 -1.68 -9.35
C LEU A 75 0.33 -0.79 -9.59
N PHE A 76 0.62 0.16 -8.70
CA PHE A 76 1.90 0.89 -8.72
C PHE A 76 3.01 0.16 -7.98
N PHE A 77 2.71 -0.45 -6.83
CA PHE A 77 3.74 -1.02 -5.94
C PHE A 77 4.15 -2.48 -6.26
N ALA A 78 3.25 -3.30 -6.81
CA ALA A 78 3.51 -4.69 -7.17
C ALA A 78 3.86 -4.90 -8.66
N TYR A 79 3.47 -3.97 -9.52
CA TYR A 79 3.83 -4.03 -10.93
C TYR A 79 5.33 -3.79 -11.14
N ILE A 80 5.97 -2.97 -10.30
CA ILE A 80 7.41 -2.75 -10.29
C ILE A 80 8.21 -4.04 -10.00
N PRO A 81 7.98 -4.78 -8.90
CA PRO A 81 8.69 -6.04 -8.65
C PRO A 81 8.38 -7.12 -9.68
N CYS A 82 7.16 -7.19 -10.23
CA CYS A 82 6.85 -8.05 -11.37
C CYS A 82 7.67 -7.70 -12.62
N TRP A 83 7.80 -6.42 -12.95
CA TRP A 83 8.63 -5.94 -14.06
C TRP A 83 10.12 -6.26 -13.86
N ILE A 84 10.63 -6.13 -12.63
CA ILE A 84 12.01 -6.49 -12.28
C ILE A 84 12.24 -7.99 -12.47
N CYS A 85 11.29 -8.84 -12.05
CA CYS A 85 11.38 -10.29 -12.26
C CYS A 85 11.36 -10.66 -13.75
N TYR A 86 10.54 -9.98 -14.54
CA TYR A 86 10.43 -10.23 -15.98
C TYR A 86 11.67 -9.75 -16.73
N SER A 87 12.33 -8.68 -16.27
CA SER A 87 13.57 -8.17 -16.85
C SER A 87 14.82 -8.96 -16.45
N LEU A 88 14.71 -9.78 -15.39
CA LEU A 88 15.82 -10.53 -14.83
C LEU A 88 16.52 -11.50 -15.81
N PRO A 89 15.83 -12.24 -16.69
CA PRO A 89 16.46 -13.12 -17.68
C PRO A 89 17.31 -12.37 -18.72
N LEU A 90 17.15 -11.05 -18.85
CA LEU A 90 17.86 -10.22 -19.82
C LEU A 90 19.10 -9.53 -19.23
N MET A 91 19.27 -9.55 -17.90
CA MET A 91 20.42 -8.94 -17.24
C MET A 91 21.61 -9.91 -17.21
N PRO A 92 22.81 -9.50 -17.68
CA PRO A 92 24.01 -10.34 -17.72
C PRO A 92 24.68 -10.52 -16.33
N PHE A 93 23.99 -10.17 -15.24
CA PHE A 93 24.54 -10.24 -13.90
C PHE A 93 24.34 -11.65 -13.31
N GLU A 94 25.44 -12.29 -12.91
CA GLU A 94 25.51 -13.53 -12.11
C GLU A 94 25.00 -13.29 -10.65
N ILE A 95 23.90 -12.55 -10.47
CA ILE A 95 23.26 -12.49 -9.16
C ILE A 95 22.67 -13.87 -8.92
N SER A 96 23.01 -14.48 -7.79
CA SER A 96 22.58 -15.83 -7.45
C SER A 96 21.06 -15.94 -7.61
N LYS A 97 20.63 -16.65 -8.66
CA LYS A 97 19.21 -16.82 -9.05
C LYS A 97 18.35 -17.27 -7.87
N VAL A 98 18.96 -18.03 -6.96
CA VAL A 98 18.39 -18.48 -5.69
C VAL A 98 18.02 -17.33 -4.77
N ILE A 99 18.90 -16.35 -4.57
CA ILE A 99 18.65 -15.19 -3.68
C ILE A 99 17.50 -14.34 -4.23
N ILE A 100 17.50 -14.06 -5.53
CA ILE A 100 16.44 -13.27 -6.15
C ILE A 100 15.11 -14.02 -6.11
N ASN A 101 15.09 -15.29 -6.48
CA ASN A 101 13.87 -16.10 -6.46
C ASN A 101 13.29 -16.19 -5.04
N ASN A 102 14.13 -16.45 -4.04
CA ASN A 102 13.69 -16.53 -2.64
C ASN A 102 13.17 -15.17 -2.13
N THR A 103 13.80 -14.07 -2.54
CA THR A 103 13.36 -12.70 -2.19
C THR A 103 12.02 -12.36 -2.84
N VAL A 104 11.84 -12.70 -4.12
CA VAL A 104 10.59 -12.46 -4.87
C VAL A 104 9.45 -13.29 -4.30
N ILE A 105 9.68 -14.56 -4.00
CA ILE A 105 8.69 -15.44 -3.38
C ILE A 105 8.27 -14.89 -2.01
N THR A 106 9.23 -14.45 -1.20
CA THR A 106 8.95 -13.83 0.11
C THR A 106 8.13 -12.55 -0.04
N LEU A 107 8.47 -11.70 -1.01
CA LEU A 107 7.73 -10.45 -1.28
C LEU A 107 6.31 -10.71 -1.78
N MET A 108 6.11 -11.73 -2.62
CA MET A 108 4.80 -12.19 -3.08
C MET A 108 3.94 -12.77 -1.95
N MET A 109 4.56 -13.46 -0.98
CA MET A 109 3.86 -13.94 0.22
C MET A 109 3.44 -12.79 1.16
N LEU A 110 4.23 -11.72 1.22
CA LEU A 110 3.92 -10.55 2.06
C LEU A 110 2.89 -9.61 1.42
N PHE A 111 2.80 -9.61 0.09
CA PHE A 111 1.87 -8.78 -0.68
C PHE A 111 0.41 -8.81 -0.18
N PRO A 112 -0.24 -9.99 0.02
CA PRO A 112 -1.61 -10.02 0.53
C PRO A 112 -1.74 -9.42 1.94
N ILE A 113 -0.70 -9.53 2.78
CA ILE A 113 -0.70 -8.93 4.12
C ILE A 113 -0.63 -7.40 4.01
N CYS A 114 0.24 -6.88 3.14
CA CYS A 114 0.34 -5.44 2.88
C CYS A 114 -0.95 -4.88 2.29
N ASP A 115 -1.58 -5.60 1.35
CA ASP A 115 -2.87 -5.22 0.76
C ASP A 115 -3.97 -5.12 1.83
N CYS A 116 -4.04 -6.10 2.75
CA CYS A 116 -4.93 -6.09 3.91
C CYS A 116 -4.68 -4.89 4.85
N ILE A 117 -3.42 -4.46 5.02
CA ILE A 117 -3.10 -3.30 5.86
C ILE A 117 -3.52 -1.99 5.16
N VAL A 118 -3.27 -1.88 3.86
CA VAL A 118 -3.60 -0.70 3.05
C VAL A 118 -5.11 -0.49 2.97
N ILE A 119 -5.91 -1.54 2.77
CA ILE A 119 -7.39 -1.44 2.80
C ILE A 119 -7.88 -0.95 4.15
N ILE A 120 -7.39 -1.50 5.25
CA ILE A 120 -7.78 -1.09 6.61
C ILE A 120 -7.41 0.38 6.84
N TYR A 121 -6.25 0.85 6.35
CA TYR A 121 -5.83 2.25 6.52
C TYR A 121 -6.63 3.24 5.67
N TYR A 122 -7.00 2.88 4.44
CA TYR A 122 -7.70 3.78 3.52
C TYR A 122 -9.22 3.75 3.65
N VAL A 123 -9.84 2.63 4.04
CA VAL A 123 -11.29 2.57 4.26
C VAL A 123 -11.60 3.18 5.63
N LYS A 124 -12.13 4.42 5.64
CA LYS A 124 -12.51 5.10 6.89
C LYS A 124 -13.51 4.29 7.73
N ALA A 125 -14.45 3.60 7.09
CA ALA A 125 -15.42 2.75 7.77
C ALA A 125 -14.76 1.57 8.53
N PHE A 126 -13.74 0.91 7.94
CA PHE A 126 -13.00 -0.13 8.65
C PHE A 126 -12.22 0.45 9.83
N ARG A 127 -11.63 1.63 9.69
CA ARG A 127 -10.93 2.29 10.80
C ARG A 127 -11.84 2.60 11.95
N ASP A 128 -13.02 3.14 11.67
CA ASP A 128 -13.99 3.53 12.69
C ASP A 128 -14.50 2.28 13.42
N THR A 129 -14.84 1.21 12.70
CA THR A 129 -15.22 -0.08 13.30
C THR A 129 -14.07 -0.74 14.07
N LEU A 130 -12.84 -0.66 13.56
CA LEU A 130 -11.65 -1.19 14.25
C LEU A 130 -11.40 -0.44 15.56
N ILE A 131 -11.53 0.89 15.57
CA ILE A 131 -11.36 1.72 16.77
C ILE A 131 -12.49 1.46 17.77
N GLU A 132 -13.72 1.26 17.31
CA GLU A 132 -14.85 0.90 18.16
C GLU A 132 -14.66 -0.49 18.81
N ILE A 133 -14.27 -1.50 18.02
CA ILE A 133 -13.96 -2.84 18.52
C ILE A 133 -12.78 -2.79 19.50
N LEU A 134 -11.70 -2.08 19.16
CA LEU A 134 -10.53 -1.92 20.04
C LEU A 134 -10.85 -1.16 21.32
N GLY A 135 -11.70 -0.13 21.24
CA GLY A 135 -12.15 0.66 22.39
C GLY A 135 -13.05 -0.15 23.34
N ASN A 136 -13.80 -1.12 22.79
CA ASN A 136 -14.65 -2.02 23.56
C ASN A 136 -13.87 -3.21 24.18
N ILE A 137 -12.59 -3.40 23.83
CA ILE A 137 -11.73 -4.42 24.46
C ILE A 137 -11.07 -3.80 25.72
N PRO A 138 -11.43 -4.26 26.94
CA PRO A 138 -10.96 -3.65 28.18
C PRO A 138 -9.43 -3.74 28.35
N TYR A 139 -8.80 -4.78 27.80
CA TYR A 139 -7.36 -4.97 27.85
C TYR A 139 -6.59 -3.95 27.02
N LEU A 140 -7.07 -3.60 25.82
CA LEU A 140 -6.36 -2.65 24.97
C LEU A 140 -6.62 -1.21 25.40
N ASN A 141 -7.82 -0.90 25.91
CA ASN A 141 -8.08 0.43 26.47
C ASN A 141 -7.14 0.73 27.66
N ARG A 142 -6.86 -0.27 28.52
CA ARG A 142 -5.83 -0.15 29.56
C ARG A 142 -4.42 0.06 29.00
N TRP A 143 -4.03 -0.68 27.96
CA TRP A 143 -2.72 -0.53 27.33
C TRP A 143 -2.52 0.85 26.66
N ILE A 144 -3.54 1.36 25.96
CA ILE A 144 -3.52 2.69 25.33
C ILE A 144 -3.49 3.80 26.40
N ALA A 145 -4.23 3.63 27.50
CA ALA A 145 -4.21 4.57 28.62
C ALA A 145 -2.81 4.70 29.23
N GLN A 146 -2.09 3.58 29.38
CA GLN A 146 -0.71 3.57 29.89
C GLN A 146 0.26 4.33 28.96
N ILE A 147 0.17 4.13 27.64
CA ILE A 147 1.03 4.82 26.66
C ILE A 147 0.77 6.34 26.67
N ARG A 148 -0.50 6.74 26.78
CA ARG A 148 -0.89 8.15 26.81
C ARG A 148 -0.48 8.84 28.11
N SER A 149 -0.47 8.15 29.26
CA SER A 149 0.04 8.72 30.51
C SER A 149 1.55 8.92 30.48
N ASP A 150 2.29 7.97 29.91
CA ASP A 150 3.76 8.02 29.86
C ASP A 150 4.26 9.17 28.98
N SER A 151 3.66 9.35 27.80
CA SER A 151 3.97 10.48 26.91
C SER A 151 3.65 11.85 27.54
N ARG A 152 2.64 11.94 28.41
CA ARG A 152 2.25 13.19 29.08
C ARG A 152 3.18 13.52 30.25
N SER A 153 3.61 12.50 30.99
CA SER A 153 4.59 12.61 32.09
C SER A 153 5.93 13.13 31.57
N THR A 154 6.47 12.52 30.50
CA THR A 154 7.73 12.95 29.89
C THR A 154 7.68 14.37 29.34
N LYS A 155 6.54 14.79 28.77
CA LYS A 155 6.35 16.17 28.30
C LYS A 155 6.33 17.17 29.45
N ASN A 156 5.65 16.88 30.56
CA ASN A 156 5.60 17.75 31.73
C ASN A 156 6.97 17.89 32.41
N ASN A 157 7.72 16.80 32.53
CA ASN A 157 9.08 16.83 33.09
C ASN A 157 10.04 17.68 32.25
N LYS A 158 9.92 17.62 30.92
CA LYS A 158 10.72 18.47 30.02
C LYS A 158 10.40 19.97 30.16
N VAL A 159 9.13 20.32 30.32
CA VAL A 159 8.71 21.73 30.52
C VAL A 159 9.21 22.25 31.86
N HIS A 160 9.13 21.46 32.93
CA HIS A 160 9.63 21.85 34.26
C HIS A 160 11.15 22.08 34.25
N ASN A 161 11.92 21.17 33.64
CA ASN A 161 13.37 21.30 33.55
C ASN A 161 13.81 22.51 32.70
N ASN A 162 13.11 22.79 31.59
CA ASN A 162 13.41 23.97 30.76
C ASN A 162 13.11 25.29 31.50
N SER A 163 12.01 25.36 32.26
CA SER A 163 11.70 26.54 33.06
C SER A 163 12.73 26.79 34.16
N GLN A 164 13.23 25.72 34.80
CA GLN A 164 14.26 25.84 35.83
C GLN A 164 15.63 26.26 35.25
N SER A 165 16.03 25.73 34.09
CA SER A 165 17.26 26.14 33.42
C SER A 165 17.22 27.61 32.96
N ASN A 166 16.08 28.08 32.45
CA ASN A 166 15.91 29.48 32.03
C ASN A 166 15.98 30.46 33.21
N ASN A 167 15.44 30.09 34.38
CA ASN A 167 15.54 30.91 35.59
C ASN A 167 16.96 31.00 36.13
N ILE A 168 17.74 29.91 36.03
CA ILE A 168 19.16 29.89 36.45
C ILE A 168 20.02 30.75 35.52
N GLN A 169 19.76 30.70 34.20
CA GLN A 169 20.51 31.46 33.19
C GLN A 169 20.17 32.96 33.19
N CYS A 170 18.92 33.32 33.50
CA CYS A 170 18.52 34.72 33.72
C CYS A 170 19.24 35.32 34.95
N SER A 171 19.37 34.54 36.03
CA SER A 171 20.02 34.99 37.27
C SER A 171 21.54 35.21 37.14
N THR A 172 22.20 34.49 36.21
CA THR A 172 23.65 34.61 35.97
C THR A 172 24.03 35.72 34.97
N GLN A 173 23.05 36.30 34.25
CA GLN A 173 23.29 37.47 33.37
C GLN A 173 23.20 38.81 34.11
N VAL A 174 22.73 38.84 35.37
CA VAL A 174 22.57 40.07 36.17
C VAL A 174 23.76 40.31 37.13
N THR A 175 24.80 39.46 37.08
CA THR A 175 25.91 39.47 38.04
C THR A 175 27.29 39.77 37.45
N ASN A 176 27.36 40.22 36.19
CA ASN A 176 28.58 40.77 35.58
C ASN A 176 28.37 42.21 35.10
#